data_AF-A0A1A7VT14-F1
#
_entry.id   AF-A0A1A7VT14-F1
#
_cell.length_a   1.000
_cell.length_b   1.000
_cell.length_c   1.000
_cell.angle_alpha   90.00
_cell.angle_beta   90.00
_cell.angle_gamma   90.00
#
_symmetry.space_group_name_H-M   'P 1'
#
loop_
_entity.id
_entity.type
_entity.pdbx_description
1 polymer ?
#
loop_
_entity_poly.entity_id
_entity_poly.type
_entity_poly.pdbx_seq_one_letter_code
_entity_poly.pdbx_strand_id
1 'polypeptide(L)'
;MIHSIRGRVEWIFHTFCRLFQALYLFYLLSGCLIIHMESYVILEQYCPVGYDRIFSVFLFVSGAVSFLACSLSDPGKISHTSLDKHLKFYPYDQVIFHQNNKCSTCRILKPARSKHCKYCLSCISRYDHHCFLLNNCIGGYNSIYYFVFICTNAAIAFHSFYITFRCLYNIIKYENLLKATFIHKETNEEMPNSYVTIVRYLFSKCSPTFSVFVVSLVSASLLALLFSHEIYFNFFVNITNNEKKKYVSLKDCTPVNKQFYNKGFIRNVQDVLFYKKNVEDFFKKNS
;
A
#
# COMPACT_ATOMS: atom_id res chain seq x y z
N MET A 1 -13.50 -34.69 -9.34
CA MET A 1 -12.98 -34.42 -7.99
C MET A 1 -12.03 -33.20 -7.93
N ILE A 2 -11.00 -33.11 -8.79
CA ILE A 2 -10.02 -32.00 -8.86
C ILE A 2 -10.65 -30.62 -9.13
N HIS A 3 -11.66 -30.53 -10.01
CA HIS A 3 -12.40 -29.28 -10.26
C HIS A 3 -13.16 -28.77 -9.01
N SER A 4 -13.65 -29.66 -8.12
CA SER A 4 -14.36 -29.24 -6.89
C SER A 4 -13.40 -28.78 -5.77
N ILE A 5 -12.16 -29.26 -5.79
CA ILE A 5 -11.11 -28.84 -4.85
C ILE A 5 -10.58 -27.47 -5.29
N ARG A 6 -10.34 -27.28 -6.59
CA ARG A 6 -9.91 -26.00 -7.15
C ARG A 6 -10.94 -24.89 -6.90
N GLY A 7 -12.22 -25.16 -7.15
CA GLY A 7 -13.31 -24.21 -6.87
C GLY A 7 -13.44 -23.87 -5.37
N ARG A 8 -13.25 -24.84 -4.47
CA ARG A 8 -13.23 -24.58 -3.02
C ARG A 8 -12.05 -23.71 -2.59
N VAL A 9 -10.84 -23.97 -3.11
CA VAL A 9 -9.65 -23.18 -2.81
C VAL A 9 -9.80 -21.75 -3.32
N GLU A 10 -10.33 -21.57 -4.53
CA GLU A 10 -10.62 -20.25 -5.11
C GLU A 10 -11.68 -19.49 -4.28
N TRP A 11 -12.74 -20.16 -3.83
CA TRP A 11 -13.76 -19.57 -2.98
C TRP A 11 -13.24 -19.16 -1.60
N ILE A 12 -12.50 -20.04 -0.90
CA ILE A 12 -11.87 -19.72 0.39
C ILE A 12 -10.95 -18.51 0.24
N PHE A 13 -10.17 -18.49 -0.84
CA PHE A 13 -9.24 -17.41 -1.11
C PHE A 13 -9.94 -16.07 -1.38
N HIS A 14 -10.97 -16.04 -2.23
CA HIS A 14 -11.73 -14.81 -2.46
C HIS A 14 -12.47 -14.34 -1.21
N THR A 15 -12.97 -15.26 -0.40
CA THR A 15 -13.59 -14.94 0.90
C THR A 15 -12.56 -14.33 1.85
N PHE A 16 -11.36 -14.89 1.91
CA PHE A 16 -10.24 -14.35 2.68
C PHE A 16 -9.86 -12.94 2.20
N CYS A 17 -9.70 -12.70 0.90
CA CYS A 17 -9.38 -11.36 0.40
C CYS A 17 -10.49 -10.33 0.70
N ARG A 18 -11.77 -10.71 0.60
CA ARG A 18 -12.89 -9.83 0.98
C ARG A 18 -12.86 -9.48 2.47
N LEU A 19 -12.44 -10.42 3.32
CA LEU A 19 -12.22 -10.14 4.74
C LEU A 19 -11.14 -9.07 4.93
N PHE A 20 -10.00 -9.13 4.23
CA PHE A 20 -8.97 -8.09 4.32
C PHE A 20 -9.47 -6.72 3.85
N GLN A 21 -10.28 -6.68 2.78
CA GLN A 21 -10.90 -5.43 2.33
C GLN A 21 -11.83 -4.85 3.40
N ALA A 22 -12.66 -5.68 4.02
CA ALA A 22 -13.54 -5.26 5.11
C ALA A 22 -12.76 -4.79 6.34
N LEU A 23 -11.70 -5.52 6.73
CA LEU A 23 -10.83 -5.14 7.85
C LEU A 23 -10.12 -3.81 7.59
N TYR A 24 -9.66 -3.56 6.36
CA TYR A 24 -9.06 -2.28 5.98
C TYR A 24 -10.04 -1.12 6.10
N LEU A 25 -11.26 -1.27 5.55
CA LEU A 25 -12.29 -0.24 5.63
C LEU A 25 -12.72 0.01 7.07
N PHE A 26 -12.84 -1.05 7.88
CA PHE A 26 -13.11 -0.93 9.31
C PHE A 26 -11.99 -0.19 10.05
N TYR A 27 -10.73 -0.50 9.75
CA TYR A 27 -9.57 0.20 10.31
C TYR A 27 -9.58 1.69 9.93
N LEU A 28 -9.84 2.01 8.66
CA LEU A 28 -9.89 3.38 8.16
C LEU A 28 -11.04 4.17 8.81
N LEU A 29 -12.23 3.57 8.91
CA LEU A 29 -13.40 4.20 9.52
C LEU A 29 -13.21 4.39 11.03
N SER A 30 -12.77 3.37 11.75
CA SER A 30 -12.57 3.46 13.21
C SER A 30 -11.47 4.47 13.56
N GLY A 31 -10.37 4.51 12.81
CA GLY A 31 -9.33 5.53 12.95
C GLY A 31 -9.87 6.95 12.73
N CYS A 32 -10.69 7.16 11.68
CA CYS A 32 -11.35 8.44 11.43
C CYS A 32 -12.26 8.84 12.60
N LEU A 33 -13.12 7.93 13.06
CA LEU A 33 -14.04 8.19 14.17
C LEU A 33 -13.30 8.55 15.46
N ILE A 34 -12.26 7.79 15.84
CA ILE A 34 -11.48 8.08 17.06
C ILE A 34 -10.78 9.45 16.95
N ILE A 35 -10.17 9.75 15.81
CA ILE A 35 -9.50 11.04 15.61
C ILE A 35 -10.49 12.21 15.72
N HIS A 36 -11.67 12.08 15.12
CA HIS A 36 -12.66 13.15 15.08
C HIS A 36 -13.47 13.31 16.38
N MET A 37 -13.84 12.20 17.02
CA MET A 37 -14.67 12.21 18.22
C MET A 37 -13.86 12.38 19.51
N GLU A 38 -12.57 12.00 19.51
CA GLU A 38 -11.71 12.14 20.70
C GLU A 38 -10.52 13.06 20.47
N SER A 39 -9.59 12.71 19.58
CA SER A 39 -8.31 13.44 19.46
C SER A 39 -8.53 14.92 19.18
N TYR A 40 -9.40 15.25 18.22
CA TYR A 40 -9.72 16.64 17.90
C TYR A 40 -10.50 17.36 19.00
N VAL A 41 -11.31 16.66 19.80
CA VAL A 41 -12.04 17.25 20.93
C VAL A 41 -11.06 17.60 22.05
N ILE A 42 -10.10 16.72 22.33
CA ILE A 42 -8.99 16.99 23.26
C ILE A 42 -8.17 18.19 22.77
N LEU A 43 -7.77 18.19 21.50
CA LEU A 43 -6.90 19.23 20.95
C LEU A 43 -7.55 20.62 20.90
N GLU A 44 -8.87 20.67 20.71
CA GLU A 44 -9.67 21.90 20.69
C GLU A 44 -9.68 22.63 22.03
N GLN A 45 -9.43 21.93 23.15
CA GLN A 45 -9.26 22.55 24.47
C GLN A 45 -7.99 23.42 24.56
N TYR A 46 -7.00 23.16 23.70
CA TYR A 46 -5.69 23.81 23.75
C TYR A 46 -5.45 24.77 22.58
N CYS A 47 -6.06 24.54 21.41
CA CYS A 47 -5.84 25.33 20.20
C CYS A 47 -6.96 25.16 19.16
N PRO A 48 -7.16 26.13 18.25
CA PRO A 48 -8.13 25.99 17.15
C PRO A 48 -7.67 24.94 16.13
N VAL A 49 -8.58 24.07 15.70
CA VAL A 49 -8.28 22.89 14.85
C VAL A 49 -9.16 22.79 13.59
N GLY A 50 -9.92 23.83 13.25
CA GLY A 50 -10.93 23.76 12.17
C GLY A 50 -10.36 23.30 10.81
N TYR A 51 -9.26 23.90 10.35
CA TYR A 51 -8.62 23.54 9.09
C TYR A 51 -8.02 22.12 9.12
N ASP A 52 -7.32 21.77 10.20
CA ASP A 52 -6.76 20.42 10.38
C ASP A 52 -7.88 19.36 10.32
N ARG A 53 -9.02 19.62 10.98
CA ARG A 53 -10.17 18.72 11.01
C ARG A 53 -10.76 18.53 9.61
N ILE A 54 -10.91 19.58 8.80
CA ILE A 54 -11.40 19.45 7.41
C ILE A 54 -10.40 18.67 6.55
N PHE A 55 -9.11 18.98 6.68
CA PHE A 55 -8.05 18.30 5.96
C PHE A 55 -8.00 16.79 6.29
N SER A 56 -8.19 16.44 7.57
CA SER A 56 -8.33 15.06 8.02
C SER A 56 -9.45 14.32 7.27
N VAL A 57 -10.66 14.89 7.22
CA VAL A 57 -11.79 14.27 6.49
C VAL A 57 -11.44 14.06 5.02
N PHE A 58 -10.83 15.06 4.38
CA PHE A 58 -10.39 14.96 2.99
C PHE A 58 -9.39 13.81 2.78
N LEU A 59 -8.41 13.64 3.68
CA LEU A 59 -7.44 12.55 3.60
C LEU A 59 -8.11 11.18 3.74
N PHE A 60 -8.98 11.00 4.74
CA PHE A 60 -9.70 9.73 4.94
C PHE A 60 -10.60 9.37 3.75
N VAL A 61 -11.33 10.35 3.20
CA VAL A 61 -12.13 10.15 1.97
C VAL A 61 -11.22 9.80 0.79
N SER A 62 -10.11 10.52 0.61
CA SER A 62 -9.14 10.23 -0.46
C SER A 62 -8.53 8.84 -0.34
N GLY A 63 -8.26 8.36 0.88
CA GLY A 63 -7.79 6.99 1.14
C GLY A 63 -8.82 5.93 0.79
N ALA A 64 -10.10 6.15 1.13
CA ALA A 64 -11.17 5.23 0.75
C ALA A 64 -11.37 5.19 -0.79
N VAL A 65 -11.34 6.35 -1.44
CA VAL A 65 -11.45 6.47 -2.90
C VAL A 65 -10.26 5.81 -3.60
N SER A 66 -9.02 6.04 -3.14
CA SER A 66 -7.83 5.44 -3.74
C SER A 66 -7.81 3.92 -3.57
N PHE A 67 -8.25 3.41 -2.42
CA PHE A 67 -8.43 1.99 -2.17
C PHE A 67 -9.42 1.37 -3.16
N LEU A 68 -10.62 1.95 -3.28
CA LEU A 68 -11.64 1.46 -4.21
C LEU A 68 -11.17 1.54 -5.66
N ALA A 69 -10.56 2.66 -6.06
CA ALA A 69 -10.02 2.84 -7.40
C ALA A 69 -8.97 1.75 -7.73
N CYS A 70 -8.05 1.48 -6.81
CA CYS A 70 -7.04 0.44 -7.02
C CYS A 70 -7.64 -0.98 -7.00
N SER A 71 -8.53 -1.28 -6.07
CA SER A 71 -9.22 -2.59 -5.98
C SER A 71 -10.07 -2.91 -7.22
N LEU A 72 -10.71 -1.92 -7.82
CA LEU A 72 -11.64 -2.11 -8.95
C LEU A 72 -10.98 -1.90 -10.32
N SER A 73 -9.77 -1.34 -10.35
CA SER A 73 -9.03 -1.10 -11.59
C SER A 73 -8.65 -2.39 -12.35
N ASP A 74 -8.57 -2.31 -13.68
CA ASP A 74 -7.98 -3.37 -14.48
C ASP A 74 -6.45 -3.39 -14.28
N PRO A 75 -5.86 -4.52 -13.81
CA PRO A 75 -4.41 -4.64 -13.68
C PRO A 75 -3.66 -4.77 -15.01
N GLY A 76 -4.39 -4.95 -16.12
CA GLY A 76 -3.85 -5.19 -17.45
C GLY A 76 -3.96 -6.67 -17.79
N LYS A 77 -5.16 -7.23 -17.67
CA LYS A 77 -5.45 -8.62 -18.04
C LYS A 77 -5.25 -8.80 -19.54
N ILE A 78 -4.47 -9.80 -19.92
CA ILE A 78 -4.16 -10.12 -21.32
C ILE A 78 -5.16 -11.16 -21.82
N SER A 79 -5.93 -10.78 -22.84
CA SER A 79 -6.81 -11.66 -23.60
C SER A 79 -6.21 -12.00 -24.96
N HIS A 80 -6.83 -12.91 -25.71
CA HIS A 80 -6.44 -13.17 -27.10
C HIS A 80 -6.53 -11.93 -27.99
N THR A 81 -7.50 -11.04 -27.73
CA THR A 81 -7.71 -9.81 -28.52
C THR A 81 -6.70 -8.70 -28.19
N SER A 82 -6.14 -8.68 -26.98
CA SER A 82 -5.13 -7.68 -26.58
C SER A 82 -3.69 -8.17 -26.71
N LEU A 83 -3.49 -9.45 -27.05
CA LEU A 83 -2.18 -10.11 -27.03
C LEU A 83 -1.13 -9.40 -27.90
N ASP A 84 -1.47 -9.07 -29.14
CA ASP A 84 -0.53 -8.47 -30.10
C ASP A 84 0.01 -7.12 -29.63
N LYS A 85 -0.82 -6.34 -28.93
CA LYS A 85 -0.44 -5.05 -28.35
C LYS A 85 0.68 -5.22 -27.32
N HIS A 86 0.56 -6.24 -26.48
CA HIS A 86 1.52 -6.49 -25.41
C HIS A 86 2.80 -7.18 -25.89
N LEU A 87 2.72 -8.06 -26.90
CA LEU A 87 3.88 -8.80 -27.42
C LEU A 87 4.98 -7.90 -27.98
N LYS A 88 4.60 -6.77 -28.59
CA LYS A 88 5.53 -5.82 -29.23
C LYS A 88 6.00 -4.68 -28.32
N PHE A 89 5.34 -4.48 -27.17
CA PHE A 89 5.55 -3.27 -26.36
C PHE A 89 6.89 -3.25 -25.61
N TYR A 90 7.34 -4.40 -25.09
CA TYR A 90 8.62 -4.50 -24.39
C TYR A 90 9.56 -5.51 -25.07
N PRO A 91 10.87 -5.21 -25.13
CA PRO A 91 11.86 -6.18 -25.55
C PRO A 91 11.99 -7.31 -24.51
N TYR A 92 12.37 -8.49 -24.99
CA TYR A 92 12.65 -9.66 -24.17
C TYR A 92 14.11 -9.61 -23.72
N ASP A 93 14.36 -9.77 -22.42
CA ASP A 93 15.73 -9.75 -21.87
C ASP A 93 16.50 -11.05 -22.13
N GLN A 94 15.81 -12.10 -22.59
CA GLN A 94 16.38 -13.43 -22.84
C GLN A 94 17.03 -14.08 -21.60
N VAL A 95 16.70 -13.59 -20.41
CA VAL A 95 17.19 -14.13 -19.13
C VAL A 95 16.01 -14.65 -18.29
N ILE A 96 14.99 -13.81 -18.08
CA ILE A 96 13.76 -14.20 -17.36
C ILE A 96 12.52 -14.15 -18.25
N PHE A 97 12.62 -13.49 -19.41
CA PHE A 97 11.59 -13.42 -20.43
C PHE A 97 12.18 -13.81 -21.79
N HIS A 98 11.64 -14.89 -22.36
CA HIS A 98 12.03 -15.40 -23.68
C HIS A 98 10.87 -15.28 -24.67
N GLN A 99 11.22 -15.07 -25.93
CA GLN A 99 10.26 -15.13 -27.04
C GLN A 99 9.64 -16.53 -27.14
N ASN A 100 8.45 -16.61 -27.75
CA ASN A 100 7.72 -17.86 -28.01
C ASN A 100 7.32 -18.69 -26.77
N ASN A 101 7.58 -18.21 -25.55
CA ASN A 101 7.13 -18.88 -24.32
C ASN A 101 5.63 -18.73 -24.15
N LYS A 102 4.92 -19.83 -23.88
CA LYS A 102 3.47 -19.86 -23.68
C LYS A 102 3.09 -19.96 -22.21
N CYS A 103 1.94 -19.42 -21.85
CA CYS A 103 1.30 -19.71 -20.58
C CYS A 103 0.68 -21.11 -20.62
N SER A 104 1.05 -21.99 -19.68
CA SER A 104 0.47 -23.33 -19.58
C SER A 104 -1.03 -23.30 -19.27
N THR A 105 -1.49 -22.29 -18.52
CA THR A 105 -2.90 -22.12 -18.12
C THR A 105 -3.72 -21.39 -19.18
N CYS A 106 -3.30 -20.20 -19.60
CA CYS A 106 -4.04 -19.36 -20.55
C CYS A 106 -3.83 -19.76 -22.02
N ARG A 107 -2.80 -20.58 -22.32
CA ARG A 107 -2.43 -21.01 -23.69
C ARG A 107 -2.10 -19.87 -24.69
N ILE A 108 -1.83 -18.67 -24.19
CA ILE A 108 -1.33 -17.53 -24.96
C ILE A 108 0.20 -17.43 -24.90
N LEU A 109 0.81 -16.79 -25.89
CA LEU A 109 2.19 -16.32 -25.80
C LEU A 109 2.32 -15.34 -24.63
N LYS A 110 3.43 -15.39 -23.89
CA LYS A 110 3.71 -14.50 -22.76
C LYS A 110 4.46 -13.27 -23.23
N PRO A 111 3.86 -12.07 -23.21
CA PRO A 111 4.60 -10.83 -23.39
C PRO A 111 5.74 -10.71 -22.36
N ALA A 112 6.80 -9.99 -22.71
CA ALA A 112 7.83 -9.61 -21.76
C ALA A 112 7.21 -8.90 -20.55
N ARG A 113 7.77 -9.14 -19.35
CA ARG A 113 7.27 -8.59 -18.08
C ARG A 113 5.87 -9.07 -17.65
N SER A 114 5.27 -10.03 -18.35
CA SER A 114 3.97 -10.62 -17.96
C SER A 114 4.09 -11.85 -17.04
N LYS A 115 3.02 -12.15 -16.30
CA LYS A 115 2.91 -13.39 -15.52
C LYS A 115 1.45 -13.81 -15.35
N HIS A 116 1.22 -15.13 -15.35
CA HIS A 116 -0.07 -15.69 -14.96
C HIS A 116 -0.28 -15.58 -13.45
N CYS A 117 -1.33 -14.87 -13.04
CA CYS A 117 -1.78 -14.86 -11.68
C CYS A 117 -2.80 -15.98 -11.47
N LYS A 118 -2.46 -16.96 -10.63
CA LYS A 118 -3.37 -18.07 -10.29
C LYS A 118 -4.65 -17.63 -9.58
N TYR A 119 -4.65 -16.45 -8.97
CA TYR A 119 -5.80 -15.90 -8.24
C TYR A 119 -6.72 -15.07 -9.13
N CYS A 120 -6.15 -14.30 -10.07
CA CYS A 120 -6.94 -13.55 -11.05
C CYS A 120 -7.30 -14.37 -12.29
N LEU A 121 -6.79 -15.60 -12.39
CA LEU A 121 -6.96 -16.55 -13.50
C LEU A 121 -6.64 -15.94 -14.87
N SER A 122 -5.68 -15.02 -14.90
CA SER A 122 -5.29 -14.29 -16.10
C SER A 122 -3.80 -14.04 -16.11
N CYS A 123 -3.22 -13.97 -17.32
CA CYS A 123 -1.95 -13.30 -17.51
C CYS A 123 -2.13 -11.79 -17.33
N ILE A 124 -1.23 -11.17 -16.57
CA ILE A 124 -1.23 -9.74 -16.28
C ILE A 124 0.01 -9.13 -16.93
N SER A 125 -0.17 -8.03 -17.65
CA SER A 125 0.94 -7.27 -18.25
C SER A 125 1.71 -6.49 -17.20
N ARG A 126 3.03 -6.40 -17.34
CA ARG A 126 3.96 -5.79 -16.36
C ARG A 126 3.59 -6.18 -14.92
N TYR A 127 3.45 -7.49 -14.69
CA TYR A 127 2.98 -8.03 -13.41
C TYR A 127 3.96 -7.70 -12.29
N ASP A 128 3.45 -7.11 -11.21
CA ASP A 128 4.24 -6.84 -10.01
C ASP A 128 3.96 -7.89 -8.92
N HIS A 129 2.74 -7.89 -8.39
CA HIS A 129 2.29 -8.86 -7.40
C HIS A 129 0.76 -9.00 -7.41
N HIS A 130 0.25 -9.95 -6.63
CA HIS A 130 -1.17 -10.01 -6.29
C HIS A 130 -1.32 -9.47 -4.87
N CYS A 131 -2.07 -8.39 -4.70
CA CYS A 131 -2.28 -7.76 -3.41
C CYS A 131 -3.54 -8.31 -2.77
N PHE A 132 -3.38 -9.08 -1.68
CA PHE A 132 -4.51 -9.67 -0.95
C PHE A 132 -5.41 -8.60 -0.33
N LEU A 133 -4.81 -7.51 0.17
CA LEU A 133 -5.54 -6.38 0.74
C LEU A 133 -6.50 -5.74 -0.25
N LEU A 134 -6.06 -5.57 -1.50
CA LEU A 134 -6.85 -4.95 -2.56
C LEU A 134 -7.73 -5.94 -3.30
N ASN A 135 -7.58 -7.25 -3.03
CA ASN A 135 -8.20 -8.34 -3.79
C ASN A 135 -8.00 -8.19 -5.32
N ASN A 136 -6.84 -7.65 -5.72
CA ASN A 136 -6.53 -7.35 -7.11
C ASN A 136 -5.04 -7.56 -7.40
N CYS A 137 -4.72 -7.81 -8.67
CA CYS A 137 -3.33 -7.76 -9.10
C CYS A 137 -2.84 -6.31 -9.18
N ILE A 138 -1.56 -6.11 -8.93
CA ILE A 138 -0.85 -4.90 -9.29
C ILE A 138 -0.04 -5.20 -10.55
N GLY A 139 -0.34 -4.49 -11.61
CA GLY A 139 0.23 -4.68 -12.93
C GLY A 139 0.42 -3.35 -13.65
N GLY A 140 0.62 -3.41 -14.96
CA GLY A 140 0.89 -2.24 -15.76
C GLY A 140 -0.28 -1.24 -15.79
N TYR A 141 -1.53 -1.70 -15.86
CA TYR A 141 -2.66 -0.77 -16.09
C TYR A 141 -3.15 -0.09 -14.81
N ASN A 142 -2.70 -0.52 -13.64
CA ASN A 142 -3.12 0.04 -12.36
C ASN A 142 -2.00 0.43 -11.40
N SER A 143 -0.76 0.43 -11.86
CA SER A 143 0.41 0.92 -11.12
C SER A 143 0.20 2.31 -10.53
N ILE A 144 -0.43 3.23 -11.28
CA ILE A 144 -0.72 4.59 -10.80
C ILE A 144 -1.74 4.60 -9.66
N TYR A 145 -2.80 3.79 -9.74
CA TYR A 145 -3.78 3.69 -8.66
C TYR A 145 -3.16 3.10 -7.40
N TYR A 146 -2.27 2.10 -7.55
CA TYR A 146 -1.53 1.53 -6.43
C TYR A 146 -0.57 2.54 -5.79
N PHE A 147 0.13 3.33 -6.60
CA PHE A 147 1.03 4.38 -6.10
C PHE A 147 0.24 5.47 -5.34
N VAL A 148 -0.89 5.94 -5.90
CA VAL A 148 -1.79 6.89 -5.22
C VAL A 148 -2.36 6.30 -3.92
N PHE A 149 -2.71 5.01 -3.92
CA PHE A 149 -3.17 4.30 -2.73
C PHE A 149 -2.09 4.31 -1.62
N ILE A 150 -0.83 4.01 -1.93
CA ILE A 150 0.27 4.09 -0.95
C ILE A 150 0.46 5.52 -0.45
N CYS A 151 0.49 6.52 -1.35
CA CYS A 151 0.67 7.92 -0.99
C CYS A 151 -0.42 8.43 -0.04
N THR A 152 -1.68 8.16 -0.37
CA THR A 152 -2.84 8.59 0.45
C THR A 152 -2.83 7.90 1.81
N ASN A 153 -2.52 6.60 1.89
CA ASN A 153 -2.41 5.90 3.17
C ASN A 153 -1.23 6.38 4.02
N ALA A 154 -0.08 6.67 3.39
CA ALA A 154 1.05 7.26 4.08
C ALA A 154 0.68 8.64 4.65
N ALA A 155 0.02 9.49 3.85
CA ALA A 155 -0.46 10.79 4.30
C ALA A 155 -1.43 10.69 5.47
N ILE A 156 -2.40 9.76 5.42
CA ILE A 156 -3.31 9.48 6.55
C ILE A 156 -2.53 9.07 7.80
N ALA A 157 -1.58 8.14 7.68
CA ALA A 157 -0.81 7.66 8.82
C ALA A 157 0.05 8.76 9.45
N PHE A 158 0.76 9.55 8.63
CA PHE A 158 1.56 10.68 9.11
C PHE A 158 0.69 11.76 9.76
N HIS A 159 -0.43 12.11 9.14
CA HIS A 159 -1.35 13.10 9.69
C HIS A 159 -1.97 12.62 11.02
N SER A 160 -2.39 11.35 11.09
CA SER A 160 -2.93 10.75 12.32
C SER A 160 -1.90 10.73 13.45
N PHE A 161 -0.64 10.40 13.13
CA PHE A 161 0.47 10.49 14.07
C PHE A 161 0.69 11.92 14.55
N TYR A 162 0.70 12.89 13.63
CA TYR A 162 0.87 14.30 13.95
C TYR A 162 -0.22 14.83 14.91
N ILE A 163 -1.49 14.55 14.62
CA ILE A 163 -2.62 15.00 15.46
C ILE A 163 -2.56 14.36 16.84
N THR A 164 -2.38 13.04 16.91
CA THR A 164 -2.33 12.33 18.20
C THR A 164 -1.09 12.70 19.02
N PHE A 165 0.06 12.90 18.38
CA PHE A 165 1.26 13.45 19.02
C PHE A 165 1.00 14.82 19.63
N ARG A 166 0.34 15.73 18.89
CA ARG A 166 -0.05 17.04 19.40
C ARG A 166 -0.98 16.94 20.60
N CYS A 167 -1.94 16.00 20.60
CA CYS A 167 -2.83 15.77 21.73
C CYS A 167 -2.03 15.38 22.98
N LEU A 168 -1.22 14.33 22.88
CA LEU A 168 -0.42 13.83 24.00
C LEU A 168 0.59 14.86 24.51
N TYR A 169 1.25 15.59 23.59
CA TYR A 169 2.19 16.64 23.95
C TYR A 169 1.51 17.78 24.72
N ASN A 170 0.33 18.24 24.28
CA ASN A 170 -0.40 19.30 24.98
C ASN A 170 -0.88 18.83 26.36
N ILE A 171 -1.35 17.58 26.52
CA ILE A 171 -1.69 17.04 27.84
C ILE A 171 -0.46 17.08 28.76
N ILE A 172 0.70 16.58 28.30
CA ILE A 172 1.94 16.61 29.08
C ILE A 172 2.31 18.05 29.51
N LYS A 173 2.20 19.00 28.57
CA LYS A 173 2.59 20.39 28.79
C LYS A 173 1.66 21.13 29.73
N TYR A 174 0.35 21.12 29.46
CA TYR A 174 -0.63 21.91 30.22
C TYR A 174 -0.91 21.34 31.61
N GLU A 175 -0.81 20.02 31.78
CA GLU A 175 -0.96 19.38 33.08
C GLU A 175 0.36 19.27 33.85
N ASN A 176 1.45 19.81 33.28
CA ASN A 176 2.79 19.80 33.87
C ASN A 176 3.22 18.39 34.35
N LEU A 177 2.91 17.35 33.57
CA LEU A 177 3.09 15.96 33.98
C LEU A 177 4.54 15.60 34.33
N LEU A 178 5.52 16.30 33.75
CA LEU A 178 6.95 16.10 34.07
C LEU A 178 7.30 16.49 35.52
N LYS A 179 6.50 17.35 36.15
CA LYS A 179 6.68 17.82 37.54
C LYS A 179 5.58 17.31 38.47
N ALA A 180 4.62 16.53 37.97
CA ALA A 180 3.49 16.06 38.74
C ALA A 180 3.86 14.89 39.65
N THR A 181 3.19 14.80 40.80
CA THR A 181 3.18 13.61 41.64
C THR A 181 2.02 12.72 41.21
N PHE A 182 2.29 11.44 40.99
CA PHE A 182 1.28 10.47 40.55
C PHE A 182 0.87 9.61 41.74
N ILE A 183 -0.43 9.41 41.94
CA ILE A 183 -0.96 8.59 43.04
C ILE A 183 -1.76 7.44 42.43
N HIS A 184 -1.52 6.23 42.90
CA HIS A 184 -2.27 5.06 42.48
C HIS A 184 -3.70 5.11 43.04
N LYS A 185 -4.71 5.02 42.17
CA LYS A 185 -6.12 5.26 42.54
C LYS A 185 -6.67 4.29 43.60
N GLU A 186 -6.18 3.05 43.64
CA GLU A 186 -6.70 2.00 44.53
C GLU A 186 -5.90 1.87 45.82
N THR A 187 -4.58 2.02 45.77
CA THR A 187 -3.68 1.82 46.91
C THR A 187 -3.35 3.13 47.63
N ASN A 188 -3.65 4.28 47.01
CA ASN A 188 -3.24 5.62 47.45
C ASN A 188 -1.72 5.77 47.63
N GLU A 189 -0.93 4.90 47.01
CA GLU A 189 0.53 4.95 47.05
C GLU A 189 1.06 5.95 46.02
N GLU A 190 2.09 6.69 46.41
CA GLU A 190 2.82 7.55 45.49
C GLU A 190 3.59 6.71 44.48
N MET A 191 3.35 6.99 43.20
CA MET A 191 4.07 6.37 42.10
C MET A 191 5.32 7.18 41.76
N PRO A 192 6.41 6.53 41.35
CA PRO A 192 7.62 7.24 40.95
C PRO A 192 7.32 8.16 39.76
N ASN A 193 7.77 9.41 39.82
CA ASN A 193 7.72 10.32 38.68
C ASN A 193 8.75 9.86 37.61
N SER A 194 8.27 9.06 36.67
CA SER A 194 9.07 8.45 35.60
C SER A 194 8.32 8.54 34.27
N TYR A 195 9.04 8.45 33.15
CA TYR A 195 8.42 8.39 31.83
C TYR A 195 7.41 7.25 31.67
N VAL A 196 7.64 6.11 32.35
CA VAL A 196 6.72 4.97 32.32
C VAL A 196 5.40 5.32 33.01
N THR A 197 5.45 6.04 34.14
CA THR A 197 4.27 6.51 34.87
C THR A 197 3.46 7.50 34.02
N ILE A 198 4.12 8.42 33.33
CA ILE A 198 3.47 9.36 32.39
C ILE A 198 2.80 8.60 31.24
N VAL A 199 3.47 7.63 30.64
CA VAL A 199 2.88 6.82 29.57
C VAL A 199 1.65 6.04 30.06
N ARG A 200 1.72 5.43 31.25
CA ARG A 200 0.57 4.75 31.88
C ARG A 200 -0.58 5.72 32.15
N TYR A 201 -0.28 6.91 32.64
CA TYR A 201 -1.27 7.97 32.86
C TYR A 201 -1.96 8.37 31.55
N LEU A 202 -1.19 8.66 30.49
CA LEU A 202 -1.74 9.00 29.18
C LEU A 202 -2.62 7.89 28.61
N PHE A 203 -2.16 6.63 28.69
CA PHE A 203 -2.94 5.48 28.28
C PHE A 203 -4.25 5.34 29.07
N SER A 204 -4.20 5.53 30.39
CA SER A 204 -5.40 5.47 31.24
C SER A 204 -6.37 6.61 30.98
N LYS A 205 -5.87 7.80 30.63
CA LYS A 205 -6.69 9.01 30.45
C LYS A 205 -7.32 9.13 29.07
N CYS A 206 -6.56 8.80 28.03
CA CYS A 206 -6.97 8.95 26.63
C CYS A 206 -6.62 7.69 25.83
N SER A 207 -7.08 6.54 26.30
CA SER A 207 -6.73 5.22 25.74
C SER A 207 -6.91 5.15 24.21
N PRO A 208 -8.04 5.57 23.61
CA PRO A 208 -8.22 5.44 22.17
C PRO A 208 -7.29 6.36 21.37
N THR A 209 -7.08 7.61 21.82
CA THR A 209 -6.10 8.54 21.23
C THR A 209 -4.68 7.98 21.31
N PHE A 210 -4.29 7.40 22.46
CA PHE A 210 -2.98 6.77 22.65
C PHE A 210 -2.81 5.53 21.75
N SER A 211 -3.85 4.70 21.60
CA SER A 211 -3.83 3.56 20.69
C SER A 211 -3.64 4.00 19.24
N VAL A 212 -4.36 5.04 18.78
CA VAL A 212 -4.17 5.60 17.43
C VAL A 212 -2.77 6.19 17.26
N PHE A 213 -2.18 6.83 18.28
CA PHE A 213 -0.80 7.30 18.23
C PHE A 213 0.19 6.16 17.94
N VAL A 214 0.11 5.05 18.68
CA VAL A 214 1.00 3.90 18.48
C VAL A 214 0.79 3.27 17.11
N VAL A 215 -0.46 3.03 16.71
CA VAL A 215 -0.77 2.38 15.43
C VAL A 215 -0.37 3.26 14.25
N SER A 216 -0.60 4.58 14.33
CA SER A 216 -0.22 5.52 13.28
C SER A 216 1.30 5.69 13.16
N LEU A 217 2.06 5.66 14.26
CA LEU A 217 3.52 5.68 14.24
C LEU A 217 4.08 4.45 13.49
N VAL A 218 3.60 3.26 13.85
CA VAL A 218 4.01 2.01 13.19
C VAL A 218 3.61 2.03 11.72
N SER A 219 2.37 2.41 11.42
CA SER A 219 1.85 2.48 10.05
C SER A 219 2.62 3.49 9.19
N ALA A 220 2.91 4.68 9.71
CA ALA A 220 3.66 5.71 9.00
C ALA A 220 5.08 5.24 8.68
N SER A 221 5.74 4.56 9.62
CA SER A 221 7.07 4.00 9.44
C SER A 221 7.09 2.90 8.36
N LEU A 222 6.16 1.94 8.43
CA LEU A 222 6.06 0.86 7.45
C LEU A 222 5.69 1.37 6.06
N LEU A 223 4.77 2.32 5.97
CA LEU A 223 4.36 2.93 4.69
C LEU A 223 5.46 3.81 4.10
N ALA A 224 6.25 4.50 4.91
CA ALA A 224 7.42 5.22 4.43
C ALA A 224 8.46 4.26 3.81
N LEU A 225 8.75 3.14 4.48
CA LEU A 225 9.65 2.11 3.95
C LEU A 225 9.11 1.50 2.64
N LEU A 226 7.82 1.19 2.59
CA LEU A 226 7.17 0.68 1.38
C LEU A 226 7.23 1.71 0.24
N PHE A 227 6.91 2.98 0.52
CA PHE A 227 6.94 4.07 -0.45
C PHE A 227 8.36 4.28 -1.02
N SER A 228 9.38 4.32 -0.15
CA SER A 228 10.78 4.41 -0.58
C SER A 228 11.22 3.23 -1.43
N HIS A 229 10.78 2.01 -1.07
CA HIS A 229 11.05 0.81 -1.86
C HIS A 229 10.41 0.90 -3.25
N GLU A 230 9.13 1.27 -3.33
CA GLU A 230 8.42 1.39 -4.60
C GLU A 230 9.05 2.47 -5.50
N ILE A 231 9.43 3.63 -4.95
CA ILE A 231 10.16 4.68 -5.67
C ILE A 231 11.47 4.13 -6.23
N TYR A 232 12.27 3.48 -5.40
CA TYR A 232 13.58 2.98 -5.81
C TYR A 232 13.45 1.96 -6.94
N PHE A 233 12.65 0.91 -6.75
CA PHE A 233 12.57 -0.16 -7.74
C PHE A 233 11.80 0.26 -9.00
N ASN A 234 10.70 1.00 -8.91
CA ASN A 234 9.95 1.38 -10.11
C ASN A 234 10.56 2.59 -10.85
N PHE A 235 11.05 3.61 -10.13
CA PHE A 235 11.47 4.86 -10.77
C PHE A 235 12.97 4.97 -10.97
N PHE A 236 13.80 4.48 -10.05
CA PHE A 236 15.26 4.51 -10.23
C PHE A 236 15.78 3.33 -11.06
N VAL A 237 15.18 2.14 -10.91
CA VAL A 237 15.68 0.91 -11.55
C VAL A 237 14.74 0.36 -12.63
N ASN A 238 13.43 0.65 -12.56
CA ASN A 238 12.36 0.08 -13.39
C ASN A 238 12.27 -1.45 -13.35
N ILE A 239 12.26 -2.00 -12.13
CA ILE A 239 12.08 -3.42 -11.85
C ILE A 239 10.80 -3.63 -11.02
N THR A 240 10.02 -4.64 -11.40
CA THR A 240 8.88 -5.13 -10.62
C THR A 240 9.32 -6.08 -9.51
N ASN A 241 8.50 -6.23 -8.46
CA ASN A 241 8.71 -7.20 -7.39
C ASN A 241 8.82 -8.64 -7.91
N ASN A 242 8.08 -8.99 -8.97
CA ASN A 242 8.20 -10.29 -9.61
C ASN A 242 9.55 -10.49 -10.31
N GLU A 243 10.03 -9.50 -11.04
CA GLU A 243 11.36 -9.53 -11.66
C GLU A 243 12.46 -9.61 -10.61
N LYS A 244 12.37 -8.80 -9.55
CA LYS A 244 13.29 -8.84 -8.40
C LYS A 244 13.42 -10.25 -7.84
N LYS A 245 12.30 -10.95 -7.59
CA LYS A 245 12.30 -12.33 -7.08
C LYS A 245 12.99 -13.29 -8.04
N LYS A 246 12.73 -13.19 -9.35
CA LYS A 246 13.37 -14.04 -10.36
C LYS A 246 14.87 -13.77 -10.50
N TYR A 247 15.30 -12.51 -10.45
CA TYR A 247 16.72 -12.17 -10.51
C TYR A 247 17.50 -12.65 -9.29
N VAL A 248 16.88 -12.66 -8.11
CA VAL A 248 17.50 -13.25 -6.90
C VAL A 248 17.73 -14.75 -7.09
N SER A 249 16.75 -15.49 -7.65
CA SER A 249 16.92 -16.93 -7.91
C SER A 249 17.95 -17.29 -8.98
N LEU A 250 18.36 -16.33 -9.82
CA LEU A 250 19.33 -16.54 -10.89
C LEU A 250 20.76 -16.12 -10.54
N LYS A 251 20.94 -15.42 -9.41
CA LYS A 251 22.19 -14.74 -9.06
C LYS A 251 23.40 -15.68 -8.96
N ASP A 252 23.17 -16.96 -8.69
CA ASP A 252 24.23 -17.96 -8.54
C ASP A 252 24.62 -18.65 -9.86
N CYS A 253 23.86 -18.46 -10.94
CA CYS A 253 24.02 -19.23 -12.18
C CYS A 253 24.21 -18.37 -13.44
N THR A 254 23.82 -17.09 -13.43
CA THR A 254 23.83 -16.27 -14.66
C THR A 254 24.08 -14.79 -14.35
N PRO A 255 24.98 -14.08 -15.07
CA PRO A 255 25.10 -12.64 -14.93
C PRO A 255 23.83 -11.95 -15.42
N VAL A 256 23.19 -11.17 -14.53
CA VAL A 256 21.92 -10.48 -14.79
C VAL A 256 22.15 -8.98 -14.96
N ASN A 257 21.82 -8.43 -16.12
CA ASN A 257 21.74 -6.98 -16.31
C ASN A 257 20.44 -6.42 -15.72
N LYS A 258 20.49 -5.96 -14.46
CA LYS A 258 19.35 -5.33 -13.77
C LYS A 258 18.95 -3.96 -14.34
N GLN A 259 19.71 -3.39 -15.27
CA GLN A 259 19.38 -2.11 -15.90
C GLN A 259 18.70 -2.26 -17.27
N PHE A 260 18.38 -3.48 -17.71
CA PHE A 260 17.83 -3.73 -19.05
C PHE A 260 16.58 -2.90 -19.38
N TYR A 261 15.66 -2.72 -18.41
CA TYR A 261 14.45 -1.90 -18.57
C TYR A 261 14.59 -0.47 -18.05
N ASN A 262 15.76 -0.08 -17.56
CA ASN A 262 15.99 1.26 -17.01
C ASN A 262 16.16 2.29 -18.14
N LYS A 263 15.33 3.33 -18.14
CA LYS A 263 15.34 4.41 -19.12
C LYS A 263 15.77 5.75 -18.52
N GLY A 264 16.21 5.77 -17.25
CA GLY A 264 16.43 6.98 -16.46
C GLY A 264 15.16 7.45 -15.73
N PHE A 265 15.34 8.19 -14.62
CA PHE A 265 14.28 8.48 -13.65
C PHE A 265 12.98 8.99 -14.27
N ILE A 266 13.03 10.07 -15.06
CA ILE A 266 11.83 10.70 -15.65
C ILE A 266 11.11 9.72 -16.59
N ARG A 267 11.86 9.02 -17.45
CA ARG A 267 11.29 8.08 -18.41
C ARG A 267 10.73 6.84 -17.71
N ASN A 268 11.33 6.40 -16.61
CA ASN A 268 10.80 5.32 -15.79
C ASN A 268 9.48 5.72 -15.11
N VAL A 269 9.41 6.93 -14.53
CA VAL A 269 8.16 7.45 -13.95
C VAL A 269 7.05 7.45 -15.01
N GLN A 270 7.35 7.91 -16.24
CA GLN A 270 6.40 7.89 -17.35
C GLN A 270 6.03 6.46 -17.79
N ASP A 271 7.01 5.55 -17.88
CA ASP A 271 6.83 4.15 -18.26
C ASP A 271 5.94 3.41 -17.26
N VAL A 272 6.08 3.70 -15.96
CA VAL A 272 5.35 3.03 -14.89
C VAL A 272 3.98 3.65 -14.65
N LEU A 273 3.87 4.97 -14.44
CA LEU A 273 2.61 5.60 -14.05
C LEU A 273 1.64 5.77 -15.22
N PHE A 274 2.15 5.88 -16.45
CA PHE A 274 1.31 6.07 -17.65
C PHE A 274 1.39 4.86 -18.60
N TYR A 275 1.73 3.69 -18.06
CA TYR A 275 1.91 2.46 -18.83
C TYR A 275 0.73 2.14 -19.77
N LYS A 276 -0.52 2.21 -19.27
CA LYS A 276 -1.72 1.94 -20.09
C LYS A 276 -1.78 2.84 -21.33
N LYS A 277 -1.62 4.15 -21.12
CA LYS A 277 -1.59 5.16 -22.18
C LYS A 277 -0.46 4.86 -23.17
N ASN A 278 0.73 4.53 -22.69
CA ASN A 278 1.87 4.21 -23.54
C ASN A 278 1.61 2.99 -24.44
N VAL A 279 0.95 1.95 -23.92
CA VAL A 279 0.57 0.77 -24.72
C VAL A 279 -0.46 1.12 -25.79
N GLU A 280 -1.46 1.93 -25.45
CA GLU A 280 -2.49 2.38 -26.39
C GLU A 280 -1.89 3.27 -27.50
N ASP A 281 -1.03 4.22 -27.14
CA ASP A 281 -0.36 5.12 -28.08
C ASP A 281 0.64 4.38 -28.98
N PHE A 282 1.35 3.38 -28.45
CA PHE A 282 2.24 2.53 -29.23
C PHE A 282 1.47 1.77 -30.31
N PHE A 283 0.30 1.22 -29.98
CA PHE A 283 -0.51 0.50 -30.96
C PHE A 283 -1.05 1.43 -32.04
N LYS A 284 -1.59 2.61 -31.67
CA LYS A 284 -2.11 3.60 -32.64
C LYS A 284 -1.07 4.08 -33.64
N LYS A 285 0.21 4.15 -33.26
CA LYS A 285 1.30 4.56 -34.16
C LYS A 285 1.77 3.46 -35.11
N ASN A 286 1.47 2.20 -34.81
CA ASN A 286 1.97 1.03 -35.52
C ASN A 286 0.83 0.19 -36.15
N SER A 287 -0.40 0.71 -36.14
CA SER A 287 -1.59 0.18 -36.82
C SER A 287 -1.82 0.93 -38.11
#